data_AF-A0A453DX68-F1
#
_entry.id   AF-A0A453DX68-F1
#
_cell.length_a   1.000
_cell.length_b   1.000
_cell.length_c   1.000
_cell.angle_alpha   90.00
_cell.angle_beta   90.00
_cell.angle_gamma   90.00
#
_symmetry.space_group_name_H-M   'P 1'
#
loop_
_entity.id
_entity.type
_entity.pdbx_description
1 polymer ?
#
loop_
_entity_poly.entity_id
_entity_poly.type
_entity_poly.pdbx_seq_one_letter_code
_entity_poly.pdbx_strand_id
1 'polypeptide(L)'
;DDIVFTPIMDRPDRIPPSRFDLHLLDIDSHTMWMVELLDCRHGRVLLMDTLWDEVIMCEPITGEQRRLTVPPEFVRNRFTGAVLCAAIDHDHVHGSCHSSPFNVVLISALGGNNQPIACVYSSETGEWGDIIPSSVSFELFYDHTPGLLVGNALYWLLDSIGHDILKFDLDKQSLAVIRGPPLTNDFRHGSHCIIQAGDCAIGFAILSYPHLQMWQRNINFHGVATWVLWKTIDMRMIIGLPKQIQGKRTLMRRILGYLEDSDEILLSVGRGAYKVQLKSKKSKKLCENSYLTRYHSFNSFYPPGDFSSLVLIL
;
A
#
# COMPACT_ATOMS: atom_id res chain seq x y z
N ASP A 1 -11.59 -12.37 4.83
CA ASP A 1 -10.68 -12.23 3.69
C ASP A 1 -9.47 -13.13 3.94
N ASP A 2 -9.12 -13.99 3.00
CA ASP A 2 -7.96 -14.88 3.12
C ASP A 2 -6.73 -14.22 2.48
N ILE A 3 -5.58 -14.27 3.15
CA ILE A 3 -4.31 -13.77 2.60
C ILE A 3 -3.72 -14.86 1.71
N VAL A 4 -3.57 -14.57 0.40
CA VAL A 4 -3.09 -15.54 -0.60
C VAL A 4 -1.84 -15.02 -1.31
N PHE A 5 -0.71 -15.69 -1.09
CA PHE A 5 0.50 -15.41 -1.83
C PHE A 5 0.44 -15.99 -3.25
N THR A 6 0.64 -15.14 -4.27
CA THR A 6 0.65 -15.56 -5.68
C THR A 6 1.92 -15.08 -6.37
N PRO A 7 2.89 -15.98 -6.63
CA PRO A 7 4.12 -15.59 -7.30
C PRO A 7 3.87 -15.33 -8.79
N ILE A 8 4.28 -14.16 -9.28
CA ILE A 8 4.01 -13.71 -10.66
C ILE A 8 5.24 -13.69 -11.57
N MET A 9 6.43 -13.78 -10.96
CA MET A 9 7.69 -13.74 -11.70
C MET A 9 7.97 -15.09 -12.32
N ASP A 10 8.73 -15.07 -13.40
CA ASP A 10 9.21 -16.29 -14.06
C ASP A 10 10.49 -16.77 -13.36
N ARG A 11 10.85 -18.05 -13.52
CA ARG A 11 12.12 -18.56 -12.98
C ARG A 11 13.30 -17.86 -13.70
N PRO A 12 14.42 -17.57 -13.01
CA PRO A 12 14.75 -17.94 -11.63
C PRO A 12 14.15 -17.03 -10.56
N ASP A 13 13.55 -15.90 -10.94
CA ASP A 13 13.20 -14.81 -10.01
C ASP A 13 11.91 -15.03 -9.19
N ARG A 14 11.43 -16.28 -9.17
CA ARG A 14 10.15 -16.67 -8.58
C ARG A 14 10.36 -17.20 -7.17
N ILE A 15 9.76 -16.56 -6.18
CA ILE A 15 9.62 -17.12 -4.84
C ILE A 15 8.58 -18.27 -4.89
N PRO A 16 8.95 -19.53 -4.58
CA PRO A 16 7.98 -20.62 -4.57
C PRO A 16 6.92 -20.41 -3.49
N PRO A 17 5.63 -20.76 -3.72
CA PRO A 17 4.60 -20.63 -2.70
C PRO A 17 4.93 -21.37 -1.40
N SER A 18 5.60 -22.51 -1.49
CA SER A 18 6.05 -23.30 -0.33
C SER A 18 7.13 -22.63 0.52
N ARG A 19 7.66 -21.49 0.09
CA ARG A 19 8.64 -20.67 0.82
C ARG A 19 8.01 -19.45 1.48
N PHE A 20 6.73 -19.20 1.24
CA PHE A 20 6.00 -18.10 1.85
C PHE A 20 5.11 -18.68 2.93
N ASP A 21 5.48 -18.50 4.18
CA ASP A 21 4.69 -18.94 5.33
C ASP A 21 4.56 -17.81 6.34
N LEU A 22 3.33 -17.45 6.68
CA LEU A 22 3.05 -16.44 7.72
C LEU A 22 2.99 -17.07 9.12
N HIS A 23 3.05 -18.41 9.21
CA HIS A 23 2.96 -19.19 10.45
C HIS A 23 1.82 -18.75 11.38
N LEU A 24 0.67 -18.41 10.81
CA LEU A 24 -0.55 -18.05 11.56
C LEU A 24 -1.20 -19.27 12.25
N LEU A 25 -0.44 -20.35 12.47
CA LEU A 25 -0.89 -21.66 12.97
C LEU A 25 -1.43 -21.63 14.41
N ASP A 26 -1.07 -20.61 15.20
CA ASP A 26 -1.62 -20.37 16.54
C ASP A 26 -3.01 -19.70 16.50
N ILE A 27 -3.45 -19.26 15.33
CA ILE A 27 -4.77 -18.64 15.13
C ILE A 27 -5.66 -19.76 14.62
N ASP A 28 -6.64 -20.17 15.43
CA ASP A 28 -7.62 -21.17 15.04
C ASP A 28 -8.20 -20.78 13.66
N SER A 29 -8.43 -21.75 12.79
CA SER A 29 -9.10 -21.59 11.50
C SER A 29 -10.41 -20.80 11.61
N HIS A 30 -11.07 -20.85 12.78
CA HIS A 30 -12.28 -20.10 13.12
C HIS A 30 -12.04 -18.64 13.53
N THR A 31 -10.80 -18.17 13.65
CA THR A 31 -10.41 -16.80 14.01
C THR A 31 -9.53 -16.13 12.96
N MET A 32 -9.19 -16.81 11.86
CA MET A 32 -8.36 -16.24 10.78
C MET A 32 -8.99 -14.99 10.12
N TRP A 33 -10.30 -14.80 10.24
CA TRP A 33 -11.01 -13.57 9.81
C TRP A 33 -10.72 -12.35 10.71
N MET A 34 -9.95 -12.51 11.79
CA MET A 34 -9.52 -11.43 12.71
C MET A 34 -8.11 -10.92 12.41
N VAL A 35 -7.46 -11.42 11.34
CA VAL A 35 -6.15 -10.95 10.92
C VAL A 35 -6.26 -10.13 9.64
N GLU A 36 -5.76 -8.90 9.68
CA GLU A 36 -5.80 -7.98 8.56
C GLU A 36 -4.39 -7.62 8.10
N LEU A 37 -4.14 -7.67 6.79
CA LEU A 37 -2.87 -7.22 6.23
C LEU A 37 -2.85 -5.70 6.13
N LEU A 38 -1.88 -5.07 6.79
CA LEU A 38 -1.68 -3.62 6.78
C LEU A 38 -0.68 -3.21 5.69
N ASP A 39 0.43 -3.95 5.56
CA ASP A 39 1.52 -3.56 4.67
C ASP A 39 2.46 -4.71 4.32
N CYS A 40 3.13 -4.60 3.17
CA CYS A 40 4.21 -5.50 2.74
C CYS A 40 5.36 -4.66 2.20
N ARG A 41 6.49 -4.63 2.90
CA ARG A 41 7.68 -3.89 2.44
C ARG A 41 8.96 -4.54 2.93
N HIS A 42 10.03 -4.45 2.13
CA HIS A 42 11.38 -4.93 2.48
C HIS A 42 11.43 -6.40 2.95
N GLY A 43 10.67 -7.28 2.31
CA GLY A 43 10.60 -8.70 2.66
C GLY A 43 9.82 -9.03 3.91
N ARG A 44 9.12 -8.05 4.49
CA ARG A 44 8.28 -8.21 5.69
C ARG A 44 6.81 -8.01 5.39
N VAL A 45 5.98 -8.63 6.20
CA VAL A 45 4.52 -8.55 6.13
C VAL A 45 4.02 -8.07 7.49
N LEU A 46 3.29 -6.95 7.49
CA LEU A 46 2.71 -6.35 8.68
C LEU A 46 1.24 -6.71 8.77
N LEU A 47 0.87 -7.48 9.78
CA LEU A 47 -0.49 -7.89 10.04
C LEU A 47 -1.01 -7.25 11.32
N MET A 48 -2.32 -7.13 11.40
CA MET A 48 -3.04 -6.68 12.58
C MET A 48 -3.91 -7.82 13.07
N ASP A 49 -3.75 -8.18 14.34
CA ASP A 49 -4.59 -9.15 15.02
C ASP A 49 -5.64 -8.39 15.83
N THR A 50 -6.87 -8.35 15.31
CA THR A 50 -7.96 -7.60 15.92
C THR A 50 -8.57 -8.29 17.14
N LEU A 51 -8.14 -9.51 17.46
CA LEU A 51 -8.60 -10.24 18.65
C LEU A 51 -7.75 -9.89 19.88
N TRP A 52 -6.45 -9.76 19.66
CA TRP A 52 -5.47 -9.53 20.73
C TRP A 52 -4.97 -8.09 20.82
N ASP A 53 -5.45 -7.20 19.95
CA ASP A 53 -4.97 -5.82 19.83
C ASP A 53 -3.43 -5.79 19.62
N GLU A 54 -2.96 -6.70 18.76
CA GLU A 54 -1.54 -6.86 18.46
C GLU A 54 -1.26 -6.56 16.99
N VAL A 55 -0.03 -6.13 16.73
CA VAL A 55 0.52 -6.05 15.39
C VAL A 55 1.57 -7.14 15.25
N ILE A 56 1.43 -7.93 14.20
CA ILE A 56 2.31 -9.06 13.91
C ILE A 56 3.21 -8.68 12.75
N MET A 57 4.51 -8.68 13.00
CA MET A 57 5.52 -8.62 11.96
C MET A 57 5.89 -10.05 11.57
N CYS A 58 5.71 -10.39 10.30
CA CYS A 58 6.10 -11.69 9.75
C CYS A 58 7.23 -11.50 8.73
N GLU A 59 8.19 -12.43 8.75
CA GLU A 59 9.21 -12.60 7.72
C GLU A 59 8.93 -13.90 6.97
N PRO A 60 8.17 -13.87 5.86
CA PRO A 60 7.56 -15.08 5.31
C PRO A 60 8.55 -16.11 4.77
N ILE A 61 9.79 -15.70 4.51
CA ILE A 61 10.84 -16.54 3.93
C ILE A 61 11.61 -17.32 5.01
N THR A 62 11.88 -16.67 6.15
CA THR A 62 12.59 -17.26 7.28
C THR A 62 11.62 -17.93 8.27
N GLY A 63 10.35 -17.52 8.24
CA GLY A 63 9.33 -17.94 9.18
C GLY A 63 9.41 -17.21 10.53
N GLU A 64 10.26 -16.17 10.66
CA GLU A 64 10.34 -15.38 11.88
C GLU A 64 9.07 -14.54 12.06
N GLN A 65 8.58 -14.47 13.30
CA GLN A 65 7.44 -13.66 13.67
C GLN A 65 7.75 -12.86 14.94
N ARG A 66 7.32 -11.60 14.96
CA ARG A 66 7.35 -10.75 16.16
C ARG A 66 5.99 -10.15 16.40
N ARG A 67 5.45 -10.36 17.59
CA ARG A 67 4.20 -9.74 18.07
C ARG A 67 4.52 -8.46 18.83
N LEU A 68 3.78 -7.40 18.52
CA LEU A 68 3.92 -6.09 19.12
C LEU A 68 2.57 -5.72 19.74
N THR A 69 2.54 -5.52 21.05
CA THR A 69 1.35 -5.00 21.73
C THR A 69 1.09 -3.58 21.24
N VAL A 70 -0.12 -3.30 20.76
CA VAL A 70 -0.48 -1.96 20.29
C VAL A 70 -0.62 -1.01 21.48
N PRO A 71 -0.18 0.26 21.39
CA PRO A 71 -0.35 1.21 22.48
C PRO A 71 -1.84 1.41 22.82
N PRO A 72 -2.20 1.53 24.12
CA PRO A 72 -3.60 1.57 24.56
C PRO A 72 -4.40 2.78 24.04
N GLU A 73 -3.72 3.84 23.58
CA GLU A 73 -4.33 5.00 22.96
C GLU A 73 -4.96 4.68 21.59
N PHE A 74 -4.55 3.58 20.95
CA PHE A 74 -5.13 3.09 19.70
C PHE A 74 -6.35 2.23 20.01
N VAL A 75 -7.52 2.86 19.99
CA VAL A 75 -8.76 2.20 20.38
C VAL A 75 -9.46 1.53 19.20
N ARG A 76 -10.23 0.49 19.50
CA ARG A 76 -11.21 -0.16 18.59
C ARG A 76 -10.61 -0.81 17.34
N ASN A 77 -9.32 -1.15 17.33
CA ASN A 77 -8.70 -1.84 16.20
C ASN A 77 -8.93 -1.11 14.87
N ARG A 78 -8.78 0.20 14.93
CA ARG A 78 -9.07 1.12 13.84
C ARG A 78 -7.83 1.92 13.51
N PHE A 79 -6.82 1.24 12.98
CA PHE A 79 -5.59 1.87 12.53
C PHE A 79 -5.10 1.28 11.20
N THR A 80 -4.27 2.05 10.52
CA THR A 80 -3.42 1.56 9.44
C THR A 80 -1.98 1.57 9.90
N GLY A 81 -1.09 0.89 9.18
CA GLY A 81 0.31 0.90 9.50
C GLY A 81 1.18 0.63 8.29
N ALA A 82 2.48 0.87 8.47
CA ALA A 82 3.49 0.53 7.50
C ALA A 82 4.77 0.06 8.19
N VAL A 83 5.48 -0.84 7.52
CA VAL A 83 6.81 -1.28 7.92
C VAL A 83 7.88 -0.55 7.11
N LEU A 84 8.91 -0.09 7.80
CA LEU A 84 10.05 0.61 7.24
C LEU A 84 11.33 -0.12 7.63
N CYS A 85 12.25 -0.26 6.68
CA CYS A 85 13.62 -0.65 7.00
C CYS A 85 14.32 0.53 7.67
N ALA A 86 15.04 0.29 8.76
CA ALA A 86 15.85 1.28 9.49
C ALA A 86 17.36 1.06 9.29
N ALA A 87 17.78 0.35 8.23
CA ALA A 87 19.19 0.17 7.94
C ALA A 87 19.87 1.51 7.63
N ILE A 88 21.03 1.73 8.26
CA ILE A 88 21.78 3.00 8.19
C ILE A 88 22.55 3.13 6.85
N ASP A 89 22.86 2.01 6.20
CA ASP A 89 23.70 2.00 5.00
C ASP A 89 22.86 2.05 3.70
N HIS A 90 23.15 3.04 2.86
CA HIS A 90 22.51 3.23 1.55
C HIS A 90 23.05 2.26 0.48
N ASP A 91 24.09 1.48 0.82
CA ASP A 91 24.70 0.45 -0.03
C ASP A 91 24.03 -0.93 0.09
N HIS A 92 22.97 -1.06 0.89
CA HIS A 92 22.18 -2.27 0.92
C HIS A 92 21.23 -2.32 -0.27
N VAL A 93 21.36 -3.35 -1.11
CA VAL A 93 20.38 -3.62 -2.16
C VAL A 93 19.00 -3.74 -1.49
N HIS A 94 18.04 -2.92 -1.93
CA HIS A 94 16.76 -2.59 -1.29
C HIS A 94 15.76 -3.76 -1.00
N GLY A 95 16.24 -4.99 -0.79
CA GLY A 95 15.45 -6.04 -0.15
C GLY A 95 16.24 -7.18 0.51
N SER A 96 17.55 -7.03 0.75
CA SER A 96 18.26 -7.86 1.73
C SER A 96 18.12 -7.32 3.16
N CYS A 97 17.11 -6.50 3.42
CA CYS A 97 16.88 -5.84 4.70
C CYS A 97 16.11 -6.68 5.72
N HIS A 98 15.87 -7.96 5.44
CA HIS A 98 15.12 -8.85 6.33
C HIS A 98 15.81 -9.04 7.68
N SER A 99 17.14 -8.96 7.77
CA SER A 99 17.85 -8.99 9.06
C SER A 99 18.17 -7.61 9.63
N SER A 100 17.83 -6.53 8.92
CA SER A 100 18.10 -5.16 9.36
C SER A 100 17.09 -4.71 10.41
N PRO A 101 17.43 -3.75 11.29
CA PRO A 101 16.44 -3.09 12.12
C PRO A 101 15.30 -2.51 11.28
N PHE A 102 14.13 -2.42 11.89
CA PHE A 102 12.92 -1.91 11.26
C PHE A 102 12.14 -1.01 12.20
N ASN A 103 11.36 -0.11 11.60
CA ASN A 103 10.37 0.67 12.30
C ASN A 103 8.96 0.27 11.85
N VAL A 104 8.00 0.36 12.75
CA VAL A 104 6.57 0.22 12.43
C VAL A 104 5.89 1.53 12.75
N VAL A 105 5.24 2.12 11.76
CA VAL A 105 4.40 3.31 11.95
C VAL A 105 2.96 2.83 12.04
N LEU A 106 2.25 3.21 13.11
CA LEU A 106 0.80 3.05 13.19
C LEU A 106 0.12 4.41 13.20
N ILE A 107 -1.05 4.48 12.56
CA ILE A 107 -1.86 5.70 12.50
C ILE A 107 -3.32 5.35 12.70
N SER A 108 -3.97 6.05 13.62
CA SER A 108 -5.41 5.95 13.89
C SER A 108 -6.09 7.30 13.70
N ALA A 109 -7.29 7.30 13.12
CA ALA A 109 -8.18 8.46 13.10
C ALA A 109 -8.90 8.67 14.45
N LEU A 110 -8.87 7.64 15.31
CA LEU A 110 -9.57 7.56 16.58
C LEU A 110 -8.59 7.12 17.67
N GLY A 111 -7.88 8.08 18.25
CA GLY A 111 -7.14 7.88 19.49
C GLY A 111 -8.04 7.92 20.72
N GLY A 112 -7.48 7.66 21.90
CA GLY A 112 -8.21 7.64 23.18
C GLY A 112 -9.05 8.90 23.48
N ASN A 113 -8.69 10.05 22.92
CA ASN A 113 -9.43 11.32 23.03
C ASN A 113 -10.28 11.65 21.79
N ASN A 114 -10.62 10.68 20.95
CA ASN A 114 -11.27 10.85 19.65
C ASN A 114 -10.52 11.79 18.67
N GLN A 115 -9.20 11.91 18.83
CA GLN A 115 -8.35 12.67 17.91
C GLN A 115 -7.44 11.74 17.13
N PRO A 116 -6.99 12.10 15.91
CA PRO A 116 -6.06 11.26 15.20
C PRO A 116 -4.68 11.23 15.86
N ILE A 117 -4.07 10.05 15.87
CA ILE A 117 -2.78 9.80 16.49
C ILE A 117 -1.90 8.94 15.58
N ALA A 118 -0.59 9.09 15.73
CA ALA A 118 0.40 8.16 15.21
C ALA A 118 1.37 7.74 16.31
N CYS A 119 2.02 6.60 16.12
CA CYS A 119 3.15 6.17 16.93
C CYS A 119 4.14 5.41 16.06
N VAL A 120 5.39 5.34 16.52
CA VAL A 120 6.46 4.63 15.83
C VAL A 120 7.12 3.66 16.77
N TYR A 121 7.12 2.39 16.43
CA TYR A 121 7.92 1.35 17.09
C TYR A 121 9.29 1.28 16.43
N SER A 122 10.35 1.13 17.24
CA SER A 122 11.69 0.80 16.76
C SER A 122 12.09 -0.59 17.23
N SER A 123 12.56 -1.42 16.29
CA SER A 123 13.09 -2.74 16.62
C SER A 123 14.42 -2.69 17.36
N GLU A 124 15.13 -1.55 17.31
CA GLU A 124 16.43 -1.38 18.00
C GLU A 124 16.25 -1.16 19.49
N THR A 125 15.27 -0.32 19.87
CA THR A 125 14.92 -0.09 21.28
C THR A 125 13.96 -1.16 21.80
N GLY A 126 13.18 -1.77 20.91
CA GLY A 126 12.12 -2.72 21.27
C GLY A 126 10.88 -2.03 21.84
N GLU A 127 10.74 -0.72 21.64
CA GLU A 127 9.72 0.12 22.29
C GLU A 127 8.95 0.97 21.27
N TRP A 128 7.70 1.28 21.61
CA TRP A 128 6.93 2.34 20.96
C TRP A 128 7.43 3.70 21.48
N GLY A 129 7.63 4.64 20.56
CA GLY A 129 7.86 6.04 20.89
C GLY A 129 6.60 6.75 21.37
N ASP A 130 6.75 8.04 21.66
CA ASP A 130 5.65 8.88 22.13
C ASP A 130 4.47 8.93 21.14
N ILE A 131 3.28 9.11 21.70
CA ILE A 131 2.07 9.33 20.90
C ILE A 131 2.14 10.70 20.23
N ILE A 132 1.98 10.70 18.91
CA ILE A 132 2.02 11.88 18.05
C ILE A 132 0.56 12.30 17.75
N PRO A 133 0.01 13.32 18.43
CA PRO A 133 -1.32 13.80 18.12
C PRO A 133 -1.32 14.62 16.82
N SER A 134 -2.39 14.49 16.04
CA SER A 134 -2.66 15.39 14.93
C SER A 134 -3.50 16.57 15.38
N SER A 135 -3.11 17.79 15.00
CA SER A 135 -3.97 18.98 15.13
C SER A 135 -5.09 19.02 14.09
N VAL A 136 -5.06 18.13 13.10
CA VAL A 136 -6.03 18.05 12.00
C VAL A 136 -6.85 16.79 12.18
N SER A 137 -8.15 16.95 12.38
CA SER A 137 -9.11 15.83 12.35
C SER A 137 -9.24 15.30 10.93
N PHE A 138 -9.28 13.99 10.79
CA PHE A 138 -9.58 13.29 9.54
C PHE A 138 -10.37 12.04 9.84
N GLU A 139 -11.12 11.57 8.85
CA GLU A 139 -11.71 10.24 8.87
C GLU A 139 -10.76 9.33 8.08
N LEU A 140 -10.40 8.18 8.67
CA LEU A 140 -9.74 7.11 7.94
C LEU A 140 -10.79 6.07 7.56
N PHE A 141 -10.97 5.90 6.26
CA PHE A 141 -11.67 4.77 5.72
C PHE A 141 -10.69 3.58 5.71
N TYR A 142 -10.98 2.60 6.57
CA TYR A 142 -10.20 1.37 6.69
C TYR A 142 -10.48 0.46 5.49
N ASP A 143 -9.94 0.81 4.33
CA ASP A 143 -9.98 -0.04 3.13
C ASP A 143 -8.63 -0.73 2.91
N HIS A 144 -7.88 -0.96 4.01
CA HIS A 144 -6.59 -1.64 4.10
C HIS A 144 -5.68 -1.44 2.88
N THR A 145 -5.70 -0.21 2.33
CA THR A 145 -4.89 0.14 1.17
C THR A 145 -3.50 0.43 1.72
N PRO A 146 -2.45 -0.22 1.19
CA PRO A 146 -1.10 0.00 1.71
C PRO A 146 -0.72 1.47 1.60
N GLY A 147 0.00 1.95 2.60
CA GLY A 147 0.62 3.26 2.54
C GLY A 147 1.71 3.29 1.48
N LEU A 148 1.81 4.39 0.75
CA LEU A 148 2.89 4.62 -0.22
C LEU A 148 4.05 5.36 0.47
N LEU A 149 5.26 4.83 0.37
CA LEU A 149 6.47 5.54 0.81
C LEU A 149 7.02 6.37 -0.35
N VAL A 150 7.13 7.69 -0.19
CA VAL A 150 7.79 8.58 -1.17
C VAL A 150 8.75 9.51 -0.45
N GLY A 151 10.04 9.38 -0.76
CA GLY A 151 11.09 10.04 0.00
C GLY A 151 11.03 9.61 1.46
N ASN A 152 11.01 10.57 2.38
CA ASN A 152 10.96 10.30 3.82
C ASN A 152 9.57 10.51 4.46
N ALA A 153 8.51 10.17 3.72
CA ALA A 153 7.15 10.31 4.20
C ALA A 153 6.25 9.19 3.67
N LEU A 154 5.31 8.78 4.50
CA LEU A 154 4.29 7.80 4.16
C LEU A 154 2.97 8.49 3.84
N TYR A 155 2.24 7.93 2.87
CA TYR A 155 1.01 8.51 2.35
C TYR A 155 -0.12 7.48 2.27
N TRP A 156 -1.30 7.82 2.79
CA TRP A 156 -2.51 6.99 2.71
C TRP A 156 -3.69 7.78 2.17
N LEU A 157 -4.61 7.11 1.49
CA LEU A 157 -5.91 7.69 1.14
C LEU A 157 -6.79 7.76 2.38
N LEU A 158 -7.44 8.90 2.60
CA LEU A 158 -8.33 9.08 3.75
C LEU A 158 -9.71 8.45 3.54
N ASP A 159 -10.26 8.50 2.33
CA ASP A 159 -11.60 8.01 2.01
C ASP A 159 -11.63 7.35 0.62
N SER A 160 -12.53 6.38 0.45
CA SER A 160 -12.86 5.74 -0.82
C SER A 160 -13.60 6.65 -1.80
N ILE A 161 -14.26 7.70 -1.30
CA ILE A 161 -15.00 8.68 -2.12
C ILE A 161 -14.22 10.00 -2.22
N GLY A 162 -13.61 10.44 -1.12
CA GLY A 162 -12.70 11.58 -1.07
C GLY A 162 -11.41 11.38 -1.86
N HIS A 163 -10.62 12.44 -1.96
CA HIS A 163 -9.33 12.44 -2.68
C HIS A 163 -8.20 12.98 -1.80
N ASP A 164 -8.51 13.22 -0.53
CA ASP A 164 -7.55 13.77 0.42
C ASP A 164 -6.62 12.66 0.91
N ILE A 165 -5.38 13.05 1.17
CA ILE A 165 -4.27 12.15 1.41
C ILE A 165 -3.71 12.48 2.79
N LEU A 166 -3.59 11.47 3.63
CA LEU A 166 -2.85 11.57 4.87
C LEU A 166 -1.37 11.46 4.58
N LYS A 167 -0.58 12.39 5.10
CA LYS A 167 0.89 12.34 5.11
C LYS A 167 1.35 12.13 6.54
N PHE A 168 2.24 11.17 6.74
CA PHE A 168 3.09 11.07 7.92
C PHE A 168 4.54 11.40 7.54
N ASP A 169 5.08 12.46 8.11
CA ASP A 169 6.47 12.89 7.92
C ASP A 169 7.37 12.18 8.92
N LEU A 170 8.33 11.39 8.44
CA LEU A 170 9.14 10.51 9.29
C LEU A 170 10.17 11.31 10.11
N ASP A 171 10.79 12.35 9.54
CA ASP A 171 11.76 13.20 10.23
C ASP A 171 11.10 14.01 11.34
N LYS A 172 9.98 14.66 11.01
CA LYS A 172 9.29 15.55 11.95
C LYS A 172 8.36 14.81 12.88
N GLN A 173 8.10 13.53 12.60
CA GLN A 173 7.09 12.72 13.27
C GLN A 173 5.77 13.50 13.40
N SER A 174 5.20 13.87 12.24
CA SER A 174 4.01 14.73 12.21
C SER A 174 3.01 14.28 11.16
N LEU A 175 1.72 14.48 11.46
CA LEU A 175 0.61 14.19 10.58
C LEU A 175 0.14 15.46 9.87
N ALA A 176 -0.14 15.34 8.57
CA ALA A 176 -0.73 16.41 7.78
C ALA A 176 -1.72 15.85 6.76
N VAL A 177 -2.76 16.62 6.45
CA VAL A 177 -3.71 16.28 5.38
C VAL A 177 -3.38 17.08 4.14
N ILE A 178 -3.17 16.40 3.02
CA ILE A 178 -2.99 16.97 1.69
C ILE A 178 -4.31 16.88 0.95
N ARG A 179 -4.83 18.02 0.52
CA ARG A 179 -6.03 18.06 -0.33
C ARG A 179 -5.75 17.41 -1.67
N GLY A 180 -6.69 16.61 -2.16
CA GLY A 180 -6.58 15.95 -3.47
C GLY A 180 -6.58 16.91 -4.67
N PRO A 181 -6.29 16.40 -5.88
CA PRO A 181 -6.37 17.19 -7.11
C PRO A 181 -7.80 17.70 -7.39
N PRO A 182 -7.95 18.84 -8.10
CA PRO A 182 -9.25 19.39 -8.44
C PRO A 182 -9.92 18.53 -9.51
N LEU A 183 -10.93 17.75 -9.11
CA LEU A 183 -11.61 16.81 -10.02
C LEU A 183 -12.81 17.43 -10.73
N THR A 184 -12.96 17.09 -12.01
CA THR A 184 -14.22 17.30 -12.74
C THR A 184 -15.25 16.25 -12.33
N ASN A 185 -16.53 16.50 -12.60
CA ASN A 185 -17.62 15.60 -12.21
C ASN A 185 -17.46 14.18 -12.76
N ASP A 186 -16.87 14.02 -13.96
CA ASP A 186 -16.65 12.71 -14.60
C ASP A 186 -15.64 11.83 -13.85
N PHE A 187 -14.78 12.43 -13.01
CA PHE A 187 -13.73 11.73 -12.26
C PHE A 187 -13.99 11.68 -10.75
N ARG A 188 -15.02 12.38 -10.26
CA ARG A 188 -15.39 12.43 -8.83
C ARG A 188 -15.67 11.04 -8.23
N HIS A 189 -16.21 10.13 -9.04
CA HIS A 189 -16.49 8.75 -8.63
C HIS A 189 -15.53 7.75 -9.28
N GLY A 190 -14.44 8.24 -9.86
CA GLY A 190 -13.39 7.40 -10.45
C GLY A 190 -12.64 6.63 -9.36
N SER A 191 -12.21 5.42 -9.71
CA SER A 191 -11.30 4.68 -8.84
C SER A 191 -9.93 5.34 -8.87
N HIS A 192 -9.32 5.51 -7.70
CA HIS A 192 -8.08 6.27 -7.58
C HIS A 192 -7.05 5.57 -6.71
N CYS A 193 -5.79 5.94 -6.89
CA CYS A 193 -4.70 5.51 -6.02
C CYS A 193 -3.63 6.61 -5.95
N ILE A 194 -2.84 6.59 -4.88
CA ILE A 194 -1.62 7.40 -4.79
C ILE A 194 -0.56 6.70 -5.65
N ILE A 195 0.26 7.49 -6.33
CA ILE A 195 1.38 7.02 -7.14
C ILE A 195 2.61 7.86 -6.83
N GLN A 196 3.79 7.37 -7.20
CA GLN A 196 4.98 8.20 -7.25
C GLN A 196 5.05 8.95 -8.60
N ALA A 197 5.34 10.25 -8.56
CA ALA A 197 5.48 11.11 -9.73
C ALA A 197 6.90 11.68 -9.81
N GLY A 198 7.76 11.06 -10.62
CA GLY A 198 9.18 11.37 -10.63
C GLY A 198 9.87 10.99 -9.32
N ASP A 199 11.08 11.48 -9.08
CA ASP A 199 11.95 10.86 -8.07
C ASP A 199 11.49 11.11 -6.62
N CYS A 200 10.82 12.23 -6.33
CA CYS A 200 10.41 12.57 -4.97
C CYS A 200 9.04 13.23 -4.85
N ALA A 201 8.29 13.38 -5.95
CA ALA A 201 6.97 14.00 -5.88
C ALA A 201 5.89 12.94 -5.72
N ILE A 202 4.91 13.25 -4.87
CA ILE A 202 3.67 12.49 -4.79
C ILE A 202 2.80 12.79 -6.01
N GLY A 203 2.22 11.74 -6.57
CA GLY A 203 1.22 11.81 -7.62
C GLY A 203 -0.09 11.13 -7.24
N PHE A 204 -1.07 11.28 -8.11
CA PHE A 204 -2.40 10.72 -7.94
C PHE A 204 -2.93 10.21 -9.29
N ALA A 205 -3.37 8.95 -9.34
CA ALA A 205 -3.95 8.35 -10.53
C ALA A 205 -5.45 8.16 -10.34
N ILE A 206 -6.24 8.50 -11.37
CA ILE A 206 -7.70 8.44 -11.33
C ILE A 206 -8.23 7.82 -12.61
N LEU A 207 -8.88 6.68 -12.45
CA LEU A 207 -9.51 5.92 -13.51
C LEU A 207 -11.00 6.24 -13.57
N SER A 208 -11.39 6.93 -14.64
CA SER A 208 -12.77 7.03 -15.09
C SER A 208 -12.81 6.59 -16.55
N TYR A 209 -13.19 5.33 -16.77
CA TYR A 209 -13.07 4.70 -18.08
C TYR A 209 -13.78 5.54 -19.17
N PRO A 210 -13.13 5.81 -20.32
CA PRO A 210 -11.89 5.19 -20.82
C PRO A 210 -10.58 5.88 -20.41
N HIS A 211 -10.62 6.88 -19.55
CA HIS A 211 -9.46 7.71 -19.26
C HIS A 211 -8.85 7.40 -17.89
N LEU A 212 -7.52 7.30 -17.86
CA LEU A 212 -6.72 7.34 -16.65
C LEU A 212 -5.98 8.67 -16.62
N GLN A 213 -6.39 9.55 -15.71
CA GLN A 213 -5.68 10.79 -15.44
C GLN A 213 -4.62 10.57 -14.39
N MET A 214 -3.47 11.19 -14.58
CA MET A 214 -2.40 11.20 -13.60
C MET A 214 -2.09 12.65 -13.26
N TRP A 215 -1.96 12.92 -11.97
CA TRP A 215 -1.68 14.24 -11.43
C TRP A 215 -0.38 14.17 -10.65
N GLN A 216 0.40 15.24 -10.71
CA GLN A 216 1.60 15.42 -9.90
C GLN A 216 1.39 16.60 -8.97
N ARG A 217 1.82 16.47 -7.72
CA ARG A 217 1.83 17.57 -6.77
C ARG A 217 3.17 18.31 -6.86
N ASN A 218 3.12 19.57 -7.26
CA ASN A 218 4.28 20.44 -7.32
C ASN A 218 4.25 21.43 -6.16
N ILE A 219 5.43 21.78 -5.64
CA ILE A 219 5.61 22.86 -4.67
C ILE A 219 6.46 23.91 -5.36
N ASN A 220 5.95 25.15 -5.45
CA ASN A 220 6.72 26.24 -6.06
C ASN A 220 7.77 26.80 -5.08
N PHE A 221 8.62 27.72 -5.56
CA PHE A 221 9.67 28.36 -4.75
C PHE A 221 9.14 29.12 -3.52
N HIS A 222 7.86 29.46 -3.49
CA HIS A 222 7.19 30.11 -2.36
C HIS A 222 6.55 29.10 -1.37
N GLY A 223 6.75 27.80 -1.57
CA GLY A 223 6.17 26.75 -0.73
C GLY A 223 4.69 26.46 -1.01
N VAL A 224 4.10 27.07 -2.04
CA VAL A 224 2.70 26.83 -2.39
C VAL A 224 2.60 25.53 -3.19
N ALA A 225 1.76 24.63 -2.70
CA ALA A 225 1.51 23.35 -3.34
C ALA A 225 0.33 23.41 -4.32
N THR A 226 0.52 22.87 -5.51
CA THR A 226 -0.50 22.79 -6.57
C THR A 226 -0.48 21.44 -7.25
N TRP A 227 -1.64 20.93 -7.60
CA TRP A 227 -1.78 19.74 -8.44
C TRP A 227 -1.77 20.13 -9.91
N VAL A 228 -0.98 19.41 -10.71
CA VAL A 228 -0.88 19.59 -12.16
C VAL A 228 -1.21 18.28 -12.85
N LEU A 229 -2.18 18.31 -13.77
CA LEU A 229 -2.46 17.19 -14.66
C LEU A 229 -1.30 17.06 -15.64
N TRP A 230 -0.45 16.05 -15.47
CA TRP A 230 0.72 15.88 -16.32
C TRP A 230 0.50 14.88 -17.47
N LYS A 231 -0.50 13.99 -17.36
CA LYS A 231 -0.70 12.88 -18.28
C LYS A 231 -2.12 12.34 -18.22
N THR A 232 -2.69 12.07 -19.39
CA THR A 232 -3.93 11.32 -19.55
C THR A 232 -3.67 10.14 -20.48
N ILE A 233 -4.05 8.94 -20.05
CA ILE A 233 -3.92 7.71 -20.83
C ILE A 233 -5.32 7.25 -21.23
N ASP A 234 -5.52 7.02 -22.52
CA ASP A 234 -6.69 6.28 -22.99
C ASP A 234 -6.44 4.78 -22.77
N MET A 235 -7.23 4.19 -21.86
CA MET A 235 -7.13 2.80 -21.47
C MET A 235 -7.35 1.82 -22.62
N ARG A 236 -8.03 2.25 -23.69
CA ARG A 236 -8.25 1.45 -24.91
C ARG A 236 -6.96 1.26 -25.71
N MET A 237 -5.97 2.12 -25.49
CA MET A 237 -4.69 2.10 -26.19
C MET A 237 -3.63 1.25 -25.46
N ILE A 238 -3.96 0.69 -24.30
CA ILE A 238 -3.03 -0.17 -23.55
C ILE A 238 -3.06 -1.57 -24.16
N ILE A 239 -1.89 -2.03 -24.58
CA ILE A 239 -1.71 -3.33 -25.22
C ILE A 239 -1.89 -4.44 -24.17
N GLY A 240 -2.69 -5.45 -24.49
CA GLY A 240 -2.92 -6.62 -23.64
C GLY A 240 -4.16 -6.52 -22.74
N LEU A 241 -4.80 -5.34 -22.64
CA LEU A 241 -6.07 -5.22 -21.92
C LEU A 241 -7.24 -5.72 -22.78
N PRO A 242 -8.22 -6.44 -22.19
CA PRO A 242 -9.44 -6.82 -22.89
C PRO A 242 -10.17 -5.58 -23.44
N LYS A 243 -10.55 -5.62 -24.72
CA LYS A 243 -11.36 -4.57 -25.33
C LYS A 243 -12.75 -4.57 -24.70
N GLN A 244 -13.23 -3.39 -24.32
CA GLN A 244 -14.60 -3.24 -23.82
C GLN A 244 -15.60 -3.23 -24.96
N ILE A 245 -16.70 -3.96 -24.80
CA ILE A 245 -17.78 -4.02 -25.79
C ILE A 245 -18.81 -2.93 -25.43
N GLN A 246 -19.12 -2.07 -26.39
CA GLN A 246 -20.13 -1.01 -26.26
C GLN A 246 -21.47 -1.61 -25.78
N GLY A 247 -22.09 -1.02 -24.76
CA GLY A 247 -23.39 -1.46 -24.22
C GLY A 247 -23.35 -2.56 -23.15
N LYS A 248 -22.16 -3.07 -22.78
CA LYS A 248 -21.99 -3.94 -21.59
C LYS A 248 -21.45 -3.15 -20.39
N ARG A 249 -21.66 -3.68 -19.18
CA ARG A 249 -21.10 -3.12 -17.93
C ARG A 249 -19.59 -2.98 -18.05
N THR A 250 -19.06 -1.83 -17.62
CA THR A 250 -17.63 -1.52 -17.67
C THR A 250 -16.81 -2.61 -16.99
N LEU A 251 -15.93 -3.27 -17.76
CA LEU A 251 -15.05 -4.34 -17.27
C LEU A 251 -13.94 -3.77 -16.38
N MET A 252 -13.39 -2.61 -16.71
CA MET A 252 -12.41 -1.92 -15.86
C MET A 252 -13.13 -1.26 -14.67
N ARG A 253 -12.92 -1.80 -13.47
CA ARG A 253 -13.73 -1.43 -12.29
C ARG A 253 -12.96 -0.62 -11.27
N ARG A 254 -11.70 -0.98 -11.03
CA ARG A 254 -10.94 -0.46 -9.88
C ARG A 254 -9.44 -0.49 -10.14
N ILE A 255 -8.73 0.55 -9.68
CA ILE A 255 -7.30 0.50 -9.43
C ILE A 255 -7.10 -0.22 -8.09
N LEU A 256 -6.39 -1.35 -8.12
CA LEU A 256 -6.16 -2.18 -6.94
C LEU A 256 -4.96 -1.69 -6.12
N GLY A 257 -4.05 -0.94 -6.74
CA GLY A 257 -2.87 -0.40 -6.09
C GLY A 257 -1.81 0.06 -7.10
N TYR A 258 -0.73 0.61 -6.56
CA TYR A 258 0.48 1.02 -7.27
C TYR A 258 1.64 0.18 -6.75
N LEU A 259 2.52 -0.29 -7.63
CA LEU A 259 3.75 -0.98 -7.22
C LEU A 259 4.86 0.05 -7.04
N GLU A 260 5.41 0.10 -5.82
CA GLU A 260 6.60 0.88 -5.51
C GLU A 260 7.75 0.47 -6.44
N ASP A 261 8.54 1.45 -6.89
CA ASP A 261 9.74 1.30 -7.73
C ASP A 261 9.56 0.79 -9.18
N SER A 262 8.36 0.46 -9.64
CA SER A 262 8.16 -0.07 -11.00
C SER A 262 7.33 0.80 -11.97
N ASP A 263 6.78 1.94 -11.55
CA ASP A 263 5.83 2.75 -12.36
C ASP A 263 4.64 1.91 -12.90
N GLU A 264 4.25 0.87 -12.17
CA GLU A 264 3.16 -0.03 -12.53
C GLU A 264 1.94 0.18 -11.65
N ILE A 265 0.76 0.11 -12.26
CA ILE A 265 -0.50 0.03 -11.53
C ILE A 265 -1.14 -1.33 -11.72
N LEU A 266 -1.95 -1.72 -10.75
CA LEU A 266 -2.79 -2.89 -10.85
C LEU A 266 -4.23 -2.52 -11.06
N LEU A 267 -4.87 -3.21 -12.00
CA LEU A 267 -6.23 -2.95 -12.41
C LEU A 267 -7.06 -4.21 -12.31
N SER A 268 -8.26 -4.05 -11.76
CA SER A 268 -9.33 -5.04 -11.88
C SER A 268 -10.06 -4.83 -13.20
N VAL A 269 -9.99 -5.84 -14.08
CA VAL A 269 -10.66 -5.86 -15.38
C VAL A 269 -11.51 -7.13 -15.49
N GLY A 270 -12.82 -6.97 -15.36
CA GLY A 270 -13.81 -8.05 -15.34
C GLY A 270 -13.65 -8.89 -14.08
N ARG A 271 -13.16 -10.11 -14.27
CA ARG A 271 -12.78 -11.04 -13.19
C ARG A 271 -11.26 -11.24 -13.10
N GLY A 272 -10.45 -10.43 -13.79
CA GLY A 272 -9.00 -10.58 -13.81
C GLY A 272 -8.27 -9.41 -13.19
N ALA A 273 -7.10 -9.67 -12.61
CA ALA A 273 -6.14 -8.64 -12.21
C ALA A 273 -5.07 -8.49 -13.30
N TYR A 274 -4.76 -7.25 -13.65
CA TYR A 274 -3.80 -6.90 -14.67
C TYR A 274 -2.77 -5.94 -14.11
N LYS A 275 -1.50 -6.26 -14.34
CA LYS A 275 -0.39 -5.34 -14.15
C LYS A 275 -0.25 -4.48 -15.40
N VAL A 276 -0.15 -3.17 -15.23
CA VAL A 276 -0.06 -2.20 -16.33
C VAL A 276 1.14 -1.30 -16.13
N GLN A 277 2.07 -1.35 -17.08
CA GLN A 277 3.20 -0.44 -17.13
C GLN A 277 2.78 0.89 -17.76
N LEU A 278 2.81 1.97 -16.97
CA LEU A 278 2.29 3.28 -17.39
C LEU A 278 3.12 3.97 -18.49
N LYS A 279 4.43 3.69 -18.53
CA LYS A 279 5.35 4.23 -19.53
C LYS A 279 5.21 3.52 -20.89
N SER A 280 5.31 2.19 -20.89
CA SER A 280 5.27 1.39 -22.13
C SER A 280 3.85 1.09 -22.63
N LYS A 281 2.81 1.36 -21.82
CA LYS A 281 1.40 1.07 -22.12
C LYS A 281 1.16 -0.40 -22.46
N LYS A 282 1.90 -1.29 -21.81
CA LYS A 282 1.73 -2.74 -21.91
C LYS A 282 1.12 -3.27 -20.63
N SER A 283 0.36 -4.34 -20.75
CA SER A 283 -0.23 -5.03 -19.62
C SER A 283 0.06 -6.54 -19.63
N LYS A 284 0.08 -7.14 -18.45
CA LYS A 284 0.20 -8.58 -18.22
C LYS A 284 -0.95 -9.00 -17.29
N LYS A 285 -1.75 -9.98 -17.70
CA LYS A 285 -2.74 -10.60 -16.81
C LYS A 285 -1.98 -11.39 -15.75
N LEU A 286 -2.34 -11.18 -14.49
CA LEU A 286 -1.70 -11.86 -13.36
C LEU A 286 -2.49 -13.10 -12.96
N CYS A 287 -3.79 -12.94 -12.77
CA CYS A 287 -4.69 -14.01 -12.36
C CYS A 287 -6.13 -13.73 -12.79
N GLU A 288 -6.96 -14.75 -12.70
CA GLU A 288 -8.40 -14.68 -12.89
C GLU A 288 -9.09 -14.98 -11.57
N ASN A 289 -9.50 -13.92 -10.87
CA ASN A 289 -10.27 -14.00 -9.64
C ASN A 289 -11.20 -12.80 -9.50
N SER A 290 -12.51 -13.09 -9.42
CA SER A 290 -13.57 -12.08 -9.31
C SER A 290 -13.75 -11.47 -7.93
N TYR A 291 -13.11 -12.03 -6.91
CA TYR A 291 -13.27 -11.63 -5.52
C TYR A 291 -12.10 -10.80 -4.99
N LEU A 292 -11.11 -10.47 -5.83
CA LEU A 292 -9.98 -9.65 -5.42
C LEU A 292 -10.46 -8.29 -4.92
N THR A 293 -10.31 -8.09 -3.62
CA THR A 293 -10.60 -6.85 -2.93
C THR A 293 -9.37 -5.95 -2.92
N ARG A 294 -8.17 -6.52 -2.62
CA ARG A 294 -6.96 -5.74 -2.32
C ARG A 294 -5.62 -6.35 -2.74
N TYR A 295 -4.69 -5.41 -2.90
CA TYR A 295 -3.32 -5.47 -3.42
C TYR A 295 -2.15 -5.24 -2.44
N HIS A 296 -1.20 -6.17 -2.23
CA HIS A 296 0.12 -5.82 -1.69
C HIS A 296 1.30 -6.39 -2.50
N SER A 297 2.24 -5.54 -2.92
CA SER A 297 3.49 -6.01 -3.52
C SER A 297 4.41 -6.57 -2.44
N PHE A 298 5.00 -7.75 -2.67
CA PHE A 298 5.94 -8.36 -1.75
C PHE A 298 7.24 -8.70 -2.47
N ASN A 299 8.27 -7.90 -2.20
CA ASN A 299 9.60 -8.13 -2.74
C ASN A 299 10.52 -8.57 -1.60
N SER A 300 11.31 -9.61 -1.84
CA SER A 300 12.21 -10.20 -0.85
C SER A 300 13.37 -10.91 -1.54
N PHE A 301 14.53 -10.93 -0.89
CA PHE A 301 15.74 -11.52 -1.45
C PHE A 301 15.89 -12.93 -0.90
N TYR A 302 16.23 -13.89 -1.77
CA TYR A 302 16.51 -15.26 -1.34
C TYR A 302 17.68 -15.83 -2.17
N PRO A 303 18.65 -16.56 -1.58
CA PRO A 303 19.76 -17.08 -2.38
C PRO A 303 19.27 -18.04 -3.48
N PRO A 304 19.75 -17.90 -4.75
CA PRO A 304 20.92 -17.12 -5.17
C PRO A 304 20.60 -15.80 -5.93
N GLY A 305 19.49 -15.09 -5.66
CA GLY A 305 19.19 -13.84 -6.39
C GLY A 305 18.11 -12.92 -5.77
N ASP A 306 17.96 -11.75 -6.39
CA ASP A 306 17.00 -10.71 -6.01
C ASP A 306 15.62 -11.09 -6.56
N PHE A 307 14.60 -11.26 -5.70
CA PHE A 307 13.30 -11.76 -6.13
C PHE A 307 12.14 -10.81 -5.80
N SER A 308 11.12 -10.84 -6.65
CA SER A 308 9.92 -10.01 -6.50
C SER A 308 8.68 -10.88 -6.65
N SER A 309 7.64 -10.65 -5.86
CA SER A 309 6.39 -11.43 -5.90
C SER A 309 5.20 -10.60 -5.40
N LEU A 310 4.01 -11.16 -5.55
CA LEU A 310 2.76 -10.44 -5.27
C LEU A 310 1.98 -11.18 -4.19
N VAL A 311 1.62 -10.46 -3.12
CA VAL A 311 0.66 -10.94 -2.13
C VAL A 311 -0.71 -10.40 -2.52
N LEU A 312 -1.65 -11.31 -2.78
CA LEU A 312 -3.03 -10.96 -3.06
C LEU A 312 -3.84 -11.20 -1.79
N ILE A 313 -4.67 -10.24 -1.40
CA ILE A 313 -5.70 -10.46 -0.37
C ILE A 313 -7.01 -10.73 -1.10
N LEU A 314 -7.70 -11.81 -0.73
CA LEU A 314 -9.04 -12.15 -1.21
C LEU A 314 -10.10 -11.77 -0.18
#